data_AF-A0A3D1Z0Y3-F1
#
_entry.id   AF-A0A3D1Z0Y3-F1
#
_cell.length_a   1.000
_cell.length_b   1.000
_cell.length_c   1.000
_cell.angle_alpha   90.00
_cell.angle_beta   90.00
_cell.angle_gamma   90.00
#
_symmetry.space_group_name_H-M   'P 1'
#
loop_
_entity.id
_entity.type
_entity.pdbx_description
1 polymer ?
#
loop_
_entity_poly.entity_id
_entity_poly.type
_entity_poly.pdbx_seq_one_letter_code
_entity_poly.pdbx_strand_id
1 'polypeptide(L)'
;MSITSPLADTTTADTTPRLEYTVSDGTVVVEIDGSVVSKPSGSDIDTLAPGSHTVKVKATDAAGNTGTAQSTFTVNTQTLAVSSTDPAVNATGITLGKTITVTLSDTITASTAYDAIKLTAGSSQISISKSISGKSLIIDPVSDLSNNTSYTVTIPVNAVKNAVGTGLASAYTFSFTTVAALPPVPPVSPQGLRVVLNEELIHLEWTPNTETSVTGYNIYRRIKGTDNSVKLNAVPLTVPQYQDTNAQPKEVYLYCVTALYQSGTESSKSAEIEAALAVVEAIKAPSDIPADAPYKTAVDKLIAKGSFSISADGKFYPDKNISRAEFAKAVYFIMGGKLTSPTKATFKDLSTQHWGYQYAETLNSYGVMVGYPDKTFKADKEITRAEVAKVVATVRKLPEAAGKLKDIGSSWAKTFIDACVEAGAMTGYSDNTFKPDKSVTRAEAADVLEDALK
;
A
#
# COMPACT_ATOMS: atom_id res chain seq x y z
N MET A 1 -24.25 52.75 55.40
CA MET A 1 -22.80 52.85 55.14
C MET A 1 -22.40 51.85 54.08
N SER A 2 -21.41 52.18 53.26
CA SER A 2 -20.88 51.28 52.22
C SER A 2 -19.41 51.56 51.95
N ILE A 3 -18.68 50.56 51.46
CA ILE A 3 -17.33 50.71 50.91
C ILE A 3 -17.46 50.56 49.39
N THR A 4 -17.02 51.56 48.64
CA THR A 4 -17.04 51.56 47.17
C THR A 4 -15.67 51.31 46.56
N SER A 5 -14.60 51.45 47.34
CA SER A 5 -13.25 51.02 46.98
C SER A 5 -12.43 50.69 48.24
N PRO A 6 -11.66 49.59 48.25
CA PRO A 6 -11.60 48.54 47.23
C PRO A 6 -12.92 47.77 47.08
N LEU A 7 -13.22 47.31 45.86
CA LEU A 7 -14.41 46.49 45.59
C LEU A 7 -14.24 45.08 46.17
N ALA A 8 -15.30 44.56 46.78
CA ALA A 8 -15.30 43.22 47.36
C ALA A 8 -15.08 42.15 46.29
N ASP A 9 -14.36 41.08 46.66
CA ASP A 9 -14.02 39.91 45.84
C ASP A 9 -13.28 40.24 44.54
N THR A 10 -12.52 41.33 44.52
CA THR A 10 -11.68 41.73 43.39
C THR A 10 -10.19 41.49 43.65
N THR A 11 -9.43 41.38 42.56
CA THR A 11 -7.97 41.31 42.60
C THR A 11 -7.39 42.56 41.94
N THR A 12 -6.38 43.17 42.56
CA THR A 12 -5.71 44.37 42.05
C THR A 12 -4.19 44.20 42.08
N ALA A 13 -3.48 44.85 41.15
CA ALA A 13 -2.02 44.98 41.20
C ALA A 13 -1.57 46.22 42.01
N ASP A 14 -2.51 47.09 42.37
CA ASP A 14 -2.27 48.29 43.18
C ASP A 14 -2.02 47.89 44.64
N THR A 15 -0.82 48.15 45.13
CA THR A 15 -0.43 47.89 46.53
C THR A 15 -0.88 48.99 47.48
N THR A 16 -1.37 50.11 46.97
CA THR A 16 -1.87 51.26 47.75
C THR A 16 -3.27 51.67 47.28
N PRO A 17 -4.25 50.74 47.27
CA PRO A 17 -5.53 51.01 46.65
C PRO A 17 -6.27 52.14 47.37
N ARG A 18 -6.95 52.96 46.58
CA ARG A 18 -7.72 54.10 47.10
C ARG A 18 -8.90 53.62 47.95
N LEU A 19 -9.03 54.16 49.15
CA LEU A 19 -10.13 53.89 50.07
C LEU A 19 -11.28 54.84 49.82
N GLU A 20 -12.46 54.33 49.46
CA GLU A 20 -13.68 55.13 49.31
C GLU A 20 -14.83 54.47 50.08
N TYR A 21 -15.46 55.23 50.99
CA TYR A 21 -16.60 54.79 51.78
C TYR A 21 -17.58 55.92 52.09
N THR A 22 -18.82 55.56 52.38
CA THR A 22 -19.86 56.49 52.83
C THR A 22 -20.39 56.11 54.21
N VAL A 23 -20.53 57.11 55.08
CA VAL A 23 -21.12 56.99 56.41
C VAL A 23 -22.17 58.10 56.56
N SER A 24 -23.34 57.77 57.10
CA SER A 24 -24.46 58.70 57.27
C SER A 24 -24.22 59.71 58.40
N ASP A 25 -23.63 59.25 59.49
CA ASP A 25 -23.45 59.96 60.75
C ASP A 25 -22.51 59.18 61.69
N GLY A 26 -22.01 59.84 62.74
CA GLY A 26 -21.19 59.23 63.79
C GLY A 26 -19.67 59.28 63.59
N THR A 27 -18.94 58.81 64.60
CA THR A 27 -17.47 58.73 64.60
C THR A 27 -17.02 57.48 63.85
N VAL A 28 -16.10 57.64 62.90
CA VAL A 28 -15.61 56.56 62.01
C VAL A 28 -14.29 55.98 62.50
N VAL A 29 -14.20 54.65 62.51
CA VAL A 29 -12.98 53.86 62.72
C VAL A 29 -12.77 52.98 61.50
N VAL A 30 -11.58 53.05 60.89
CA VAL A 30 -11.19 52.20 59.77
C VAL A 30 -10.17 51.18 60.28
N GLU A 31 -10.42 49.91 59.97
CA GLU A 31 -9.52 48.79 60.23
C GLU A 31 -9.05 48.20 58.90
N ILE A 32 -7.75 47.96 58.77
CA ILE A 32 -7.15 47.18 57.67
C ILE A 32 -6.53 45.94 58.30
N ASP A 33 -6.99 44.76 57.90
CA ASP A 33 -6.58 43.47 58.45
C ASP A 33 -6.67 43.42 59.99
N GLY A 34 -7.69 44.07 60.55
CA GLY A 34 -7.94 44.16 61.99
C GLY A 34 -7.12 45.23 62.72
N SER A 35 -6.20 45.93 62.04
CA SER A 35 -5.43 47.04 62.61
C SER A 35 -6.12 48.38 62.35
N VAL A 36 -6.36 49.16 63.41
CA VAL A 36 -6.98 50.49 63.29
C VAL A 36 -6.01 51.47 62.61
N VAL A 37 -6.49 52.16 61.58
CA VAL A 37 -5.72 53.14 60.79
C VAL A 37 -6.43 54.50 60.72
N SER A 38 -5.66 55.58 60.63
CA SER A 38 -6.19 56.94 60.48
C SER A 38 -6.27 57.34 59.00
N LYS A 39 -7.19 56.71 58.25
CA LYS A 39 -7.38 56.94 56.81
C LYS A 39 -8.81 57.47 56.52
N PRO A 40 -8.99 58.74 56.14
CA PRO A 40 -10.30 59.25 55.72
C PRO A 40 -10.70 58.68 54.34
N SER A 41 -11.99 58.75 53.99
CA SER A 41 -12.42 58.42 52.63
C SER A 41 -11.72 59.32 51.60
N GLY A 42 -11.36 58.74 50.46
CA GLY A 42 -10.62 59.38 49.38
C GLY A 42 -9.10 59.26 49.49
N SER A 43 -8.56 58.77 50.60
CA SER A 43 -7.12 58.57 50.80
C SER A 43 -6.64 57.20 50.32
N ASP A 44 -5.35 57.08 50.00
CA ASP A 44 -4.73 55.80 49.67
C ASP A 44 -4.37 55.02 50.93
N ILE A 45 -4.62 53.72 50.86
CA ILE A 45 -4.20 52.77 51.88
C ILE A 45 -2.66 52.67 51.89
N ASP A 46 -2.06 52.47 53.07
CA ASP A 46 -0.62 52.23 53.17
C ASP A 46 -0.24 50.94 52.43
N THR A 47 1.00 50.87 51.94
CA THR A 47 1.46 49.77 51.08
C THR A 47 1.17 48.40 51.68
N LEU A 48 0.37 47.61 50.96
CA LEU A 48 0.00 46.25 51.30
C LEU A 48 0.95 45.24 50.64
N ALA A 49 1.22 44.15 51.35
CA ALA A 49 1.93 43.00 50.79
C ALA A 49 1.03 42.25 49.79
N PRO A 50 1.56 41.36 48.93
CA PRO A 50 0.71 40.48 48.13
C PRO A 50 -0.08 39.53 49.02
N GLY A 51 -1.39 39.38 48.76
CA GLY A 51 -2.26 38.54 49.58
C GLY A 51 -3.69 39.06 49.67
N SER A 52 -4.52 38.35 50.45
CA SER A 52 -5.89 38.76 50.76
C SER A 52 -5.86 39.81 51.87
N HIS A 53 -6.59 40.91 51.66
CA HIS A 53 -6.72 42.02 52.60
C HIS A 53 -8.20 42.33 52.85
N THR A 54 -8.51 42.79 54.07
CA THR A 54 -9.87 43.22 54.44
C THR A 54 -9.85 44.65 54.98
N VAL A 55 -10.61 45.52 54.32
CA VAL A 55 -10.97 46.84 54.86
C VAL A 55 -12.29 46.71 55.59
N LYS A 56 -12.34 47.22 56.82
CA LYS A 56 -13.56 47.30 57.62
C LYS A 56 -13.75 48.72 58.12
N VAL A 57 -14.93 49.29 57.87
CA VAL A 57 -15.32 50.63 58.31
C VAL A 57 -16.43 50.47 59.35
N LYS A 58 -16.18 50.96 60.55
CA LYS A 58 -17.15 50.99 61.66
C LYS A 58 -17.51 52.43 61.97
N ALA A 59 -18.80 52.74 62.10
CA ALA A 59 -19.27 54.05 62.55
C ALA A 59 -20.12 53.90 63.81
N THR A 60 -19.98 54.85 64.74
CA THR A 60 -20.76 54.90 66.00
C THR A 60 -21.47 56.25 66.11
N ASP A 61 -22.79 56.26 66.18
CA ASP A 61 -23.58 57.49 66.34
C ASP A 61 -23.52 58.06 67.77
N ALA A 62 -24.12 59.23 68.00
CA ALA A 62 -24.15 59.86 69.32
C ALA A 62 -24.98 59.10 70.37
N ALA A 63 -25.87 58.19 69.93
CA ALA A 63 -26.66 57.32 70.79
C ALA A 63 -25.94 56.00 71.12
N GLY A 64 -24.74 55.79 70.57
CA GLY A 64 -23.93 54.59 70.77
C GLY A 64 -24.28 53.43 69.83
N ASN A 65 -25.17 53.63 68.86
CA ASN A 65 -25.45 52.60 67.86
C ASN A 65 -24.27 52.47 66.91
N THR A 66 -23.90 51.24 66.57
CA THR A 66 -22.78 50.96 65.66
C THR A 66 -23.25 50.30 64.39
N GLY A 67 -22.73 50.74 63.24
CA GLY A 67 -22.81 50.01 61.99
C GLY A 67 -21.43 49.58 61.49
N THR A 68 -21.37 48.57 60.64
CA THR A 68 -20.12 48.09 60.03
C THR A 68 -20.32 47.73 58.56
N ALA A 69 -19.36 48.12 57.72
CA ALA A 69 -19.18 47.62 56.37
C ALA A 69 -17.79 46.99 56.23
N GLN A 70 -17.66 45.97 55.40
CA GLN A 70 -16.37 45.35 55.11
C GLN A 70 -16.24 45.02 53.62
N SER A 71 -15.01 45.04 53.13
CA SER A 71 -14.63 44.65 51.77
C SER A 71 -13.34 43.84 51.82
N THR A 72 -13.37 42.65 51.23
CA THR A 72 -12.20 41.78 51.10
C THR A 72 -11.76 41.75 49.65
N PHE A 73 -10.46 41.91 49.40
CA PHE A 73 -9.86 41.96 48.06
C PHE A 73 -8.46 41.34 48.10
N THR A 74 -7.91 41.01 46.94
CA THR A 74 -6.56 40.42 46.84
C THR A 74 -5.60 41.38 46.14
N VAL A 75 -4.44 41.64 46.74
CA VAL A 75 -3.31 42.30 46.07
C VAL A 75 -2.46 41.23 45.40
N ASN A 76 -2.34 41.27 44.07
CA ASN A 76 -1.51 40.38 43.28
C ASN A 76 -0.49 41.17 42.46
N THR A 77 0.76 41.17 42.92
CA THR A 77 1.90 41.79 42.20
C THR A 77 2.74 40.78 41.42
N GLN A 78 2.30 39.51 41.34
CA GLN A 78 3.06 38.48 40.65
C GLN A 78 3.09 38.74 39.15
N THR A 79 4.30 38.72 38.58
CA THR A 79 4.49 38.80 37.13
C THR A 79 4.11 37.47 36.47
N LEU A 80 3.56 37.57 35.26
CA LEU A 80 3.21 36.39 34.50
C LEU A 80 4.48 35.81 33.84
N ALA A 81 4.76 34.55 34.11
CA ALA A 81 5.90 33.83 33.56
C ALA A 81 5.48 32.44 33.07
N VAL A 82 6.21 31.89 32.08
CA VAL A 82 6.02 30.50 31.65
C VAL A 82 6.64 29.57 32.70
N SER A 83 5.83 28.65 33.23
CA SER A 83 6.27 27.63 34.19
C SER A 83 6.80 26.37 33.52
N SER A 84 6.18 25.96 32.41
CA SER A 84 6.58 24.76 31.66
C SER A 84 5.97 24.73 30.26
N THR A 85 6.57 23.92 29.38
CA THR A 85 6.06 23.62 28.05
C THR A 85 6.01 22.11 27.82
N ASP A 86 5.00 21.65 27.09
CA ASP A 86 4.92 20.32 26.51
C ASP A 86 4.55 20.46 25.02
N PRO A 87 5.43 20.12 24.06
CA PRO A 87 6.77 19.57 24.24
C PRO A 87 7.71 20.43 25.09
N ALA A 88 8.62 19.77 25.79
CA ALA A 88 9.69 20.46 26.52
C ALA A 88 10.58 21.25 25.55
N VAL A 89 11.21 22.31 26.07
CA VAL A 89 12.13 23.14 25.28
C VAL A 89 13.24 22.28 24.66
N ASN A 90 13.39 22.38 23.34
CA ASN A 90 14.31 21.62 22.49
C ASN A 90 14.11 20.09 22.49
N ALA A 91 12.94 19.59 22.92
CA ALA A 91 12.65 18.16 22.86
C ALA A 91 12.68 17.64 21.41
N THR A 92 13.17 16.42 21.24
CA THR A 92 13.22 15.72 19.94
C THR A 92 12.37 14.45 19.99
N GLY A 93 12.00 13.90 18.83
CA GLY A 93 11.20 12.66 18.80
C GLY A 93 9.72 12.89 19.07
N ILE A 94 9.22 14.12 18.89
CA ILE A 94 7.82 14.44 19.13
C ILE A 94 6.91 13.83 18.06
N THR A 95 5.80 13.22 18.47
CA THR A 95 4.81 12.65 17.57
C THR A 95 4.12 13.72 16.73
N LEU A 96 3.64 13.36 15.54
CA LEU A 96 3.20 14.34 14.53
C LEU A 96 1.90 15.06 14.88
N GLY A 97 0.99 14.40 15.60
CA GLY A 97 -0.27 14.97 16.11
C GLY A 97 -0.16 15.52 17.53
N LYS A 98 1.03 15.97 17.97
CA LYS A 98 1.22 16.45 19.33
C LYS A 98 0.58 17.83 19.51
N THR A 99 -0.39 17.92 20.40
CA THR A 99 -0.88 19.20 20.95
C THR A 99 0.19 19.82 21.85
N ILE A 100 0.40 21.13 21.69
CA ILE A 100 1.37 21.91 22.43
C ILE A 100 0.66 22.61 23.60
N THR A 101 1.18 22.45 24.81
CA THR A 101 0.67 23.09 26.02
C THR A 101 1.75 23.96 26.65
N VAL A 102 1.44 25.24 26.90
CA VAL A 102 2.29 26.17 27.64
C VAL A 102 1.57 26.53 28.93
N THR A 103 2.19 26.20 30.06
CA THR A 103 1.63 26.48 31.40
C THR A 103 2.29 27.73 31.95
N LEU A 104 1.48 28.64 32.50
CA LEU A 104 1.90 29.92 33.08
C LEU A 104 1.85 29.89 34.62
N SER A 105 2.51 30.85 35.26
CA SER A 105 2.54 31.00 36.73
C SER A 105 1.16 31.28 37.35
N ASP A 106 0.25 31.92 36.60
CA ASP A 106 -1.08 32.31 37.03
C ASP A 106 -2.16 31.96 35.99
N THR A 107 -3.43 32.04 36.37
CA THR A 107 -4.58 31.90 35.48
C THR A 107 -4.55 32.99 34.43
N ILE A 108 -4.79 32.63 33.17
CA ILE A 108 -4.66 33.54 32.04
C ILE A 108 -5.99 33.79 31.33
N THR A 109 -6.07 34.93 30.66
CA THR A 109 -7.08 35.28 29.67
C THR A 109 -6.41 35.81 28.42
N ALA A 110 -7.10 35.74 27.28
CA ALA A 110 -6.60 36.31 26.03
C ALA A 110 -6.43 37.83 26.16
N SER A 111 -5.43 38.38 25.47
CA SER A 111 -5.17 39.81 25.39
C SER A 111 -4.95 40.23 23.93
N THR A 112 -4.55 41.47 23.69
CA THR A 112 -4.58 42.11 22.37
C THR A 112 -3.73 41.43 21.30
N ALA A 113 -2.69 40.68 21.68
CA ALA A 113 -1.83 39.95 20.74
C ALA A 113 -2.11 38.44 20.69
N TYR A 114 -3.25 37.98 21.21
CA TYR A 114 -3.59 36.55 21.25
C TYR A 114 -3.58 35.91 19.84
N ASP A 115 -4.04 36.65 18.83
CA ASP A 115 -4.05 36.18 17.44
C ASP A 115 -2.66 36.14 16.79
N ALA A 116 -1.69 36.83 17.38
CA ALA A 116 -0.31 36.85 16.90
C ALA A 116 0.57 35.69 17.45
N ILE A 117 0.01 34.77 18.25
CA ILE A 117 0.66 33.51 18.63
C ILE A 117 0.88 32.65 17.37
N LYS A 118 2.09 32.11 17.21
CA LYS A 118 2.49 31.37 16.00
C LYS A 118 3.24 30.09 16.31
N LEU A 119 3.07 29.12 15.40
CA LEU A 119 3.91 27.94 15.23
C LEU A 119 4.55 28.04 13.85
N THR A 120 5.87 27.89 13.74
CA THR A 120 6.60 27.99 12.46
C THR A 120 7.55 26.82 12.26
N ALA A 121 7.74 26.39 11.00
CA ALA A 121 8.83 25.52 10.58
C ALA A 121 9.80 26.37 9.72
N GLY A 122 10.92 26.78 10.31
CA GLY A 122 11.76 27.82 9.71
C GLY A 122 10.97 29.13 9.53
N SER A 123 10.87 29.62 8.29
CA SER A 123 10.08 30.81 7.94
C SER A 123 8.60 30.55 7.65
N SER A 124 8.20 29.27 7.50
CA SER A 124 6.82 28.90 7.14
C SER A 124 5.94 28.85 8.37
N GLN A 125 4.82 29.59 8.37
CA GLN A 125 3.83 29.53 9.43
C GLN A 125 2.91 28.31 9.28
N ILE A 126 2.68 27.61 10.38
CA ILE A 126 1.78 26.46 10.48
C ILE A 126 0.44 26.93 11.03
N SER A 127 -0.63 26.42 10.43
CA SER A 127 -2.00 26.68 10.88
C SER A 127 -2.26 25.99 12.22
N ILE A 128 -2.75 26.75 13.21
CA ILE A 128 -3.02 26.30 14.57
C ILE A 128 -4.41 26.70 15.02
N SER A 129 -5.01 25.89 15.88
CA SER A 129 -6.09 26.29 16.77
C SER A 129 -5.52 26.59 18.16
N LYS A 130 -6.19 27.45 18.93
CA LYS A 130 -5.73 27.88 20.25
C LYS A 130 -6.89 27.90 21.23
N SER A 131 -6.62 27.53 22.49
CA SER A 131 -7.56 27.70 23.58
C SER A 131 -6.84 27.99 24.90
N ILE A 132 -7.58 28.47 25.89
CA ILE A 132 -7.08 28.72 27.24
C ILE A 132 -7.89 27.87 28.22
N SER A 133 -7.21 27.17 29.12
CA SER A 133 -7.81 26.45 30.24
C SER A 133 -7.03 26.74 31.52
N GLY A 134 -7.57 27.59 32.38
CA GLY A 134 -6.91 28.03 33.62
C GLY A 134 -5.57 28.70 33.34
N LYS A 135 -4.47 28.06 33.73
CA LYS A 135 -3.09 28.53 33.52
C LYS A 135 -2.48 28.08 32.20
N SER A 136 -3.17 27.26 31.42
CA SER A 136 -2.64 26.60 30.24
C SER A 136 -3.12 27.26 28.95
N LEU A 137 -2.18 27.66 28.11
CA LEU A 137 -2.40 27.96 26.70
C LEU A 137 -2.19 26.68 25.90
N ILE A 138 -3.25 26.22 25.23
CA ILE A 138 -3.22 25.02 24.40
C ILE A 138 -3.18 25.47 22.94
N ILE A 139 -2.21 24.96 22.19
CA ILE A 139 -1.95 25.24 20.78
C ILE A 139 -1.97 23.90 20.04
N ASP A 140 -2.92 23.72 19.13
CA ASP A 140 -3.08 22.47 18.40
C ASP A 140 -2.91 22.69 16.89
N PRO A 141 -1.90 22.08 16.24
CA PRO A 141 -1.76 22.12 14.80
C PRO A 141 -3.03 21.61 14.10
N VAL A 142 -3.49 22.32 13.06
CA VAL A 142 -4.72 21.94 12.33
C VAL A 142 -4.53 20.66 11.50
N SER A 143 -3.29 20.31 11.20
CA SER A 143 -2.89 19.07 10.54
C SER A 143 -1.65 18.49 11.21
N ASP A 144 -1.43 17.20 11.04
CA ASP A 144 -0.20 16.53 11.48
C ASP A 144 1.04 17.27 10.99
N LEU A 145 2.02 17.39 11.87
CA LEU A 145 3.30 17.99 11.58
C LEU A 145 4.17 17.08 10.69
N SER A 146 5.10 17.67 9.95
CA SER A 146 6.07 16.94 9.12
C SER A 146 7.12 16.25 9.97
N ASN A 147 7.57 15.07 9.54
CA ASN A 147 8.68 14.35 10.16
C ASN A 147 9.99 15.14 10.15
N ASN A 148 10.88 14.86 11.10
CA ASN A 148 12.24 15.40 11.21
C ASN A 148 12.32 16.93 11.04
N THR A 149 11.30 17.64 11.53
CA THR A 149 11.16 19.08 11.32
C THR A 149 11.21 19.79 12.66
N SER A 150 12.06 20.81 12.76
CA SER A 150 12.12 21.69 13.92
C SER A 150 11.03 22.75 13.81
N TYR A 151 10.20 22.83 14.84
CA TYR A 151 9.11 23.78 14.97
C TYR A 151 9.40 24.77 16.09
N THR A 152 9.08 26.04 15.87
CA THR A 152 9.24 27.11 16.85
C THR A 152 7.87 27.69 17.21
N VAL A 153 7.59 27.73 18.51
CA VAL A 153 6.42 28.44 19.06
C VAL A 153 6.85 29.85 19.45
N THR A 154 6.01 30.83 19.14
CA THR A 154 6.20 32.23 19.55
C THR A 154 4.93 32.74 20.22
N ILE A 155 5.06 33.19 21.46
CA ILE A 155 4.01 33.84 22.24
C ILE A 155 4.44 35.31 22.45
N PRO A 156 3.85 36.26 21.71
CA PRO A 156 4.17 37.67 21.86
C PRO A 156 3.90 38.21 23.27
N VAL A 157 4.54 39.33 23.60
CA VAL A 157 4.06 40.18 24.70
C VAL A 157 2.59 40.53 24.46
N ASN A 158 1.81 40.65 25.54
CA ASN A 158 0.37 40.91 25.47
C ASN A 158 -0.47 39.86 24.74
N ALA A 159 0.04 38.66 24.48
CA ALA A 159 -0.80 37.58 23.95
C ALA A 159 -1.81 37.08 24.99
N VAL A 160 -1.35 36.95 26.24
CA VAL A 160 -2.14 36.54 27.40
C VAL A 160 -1.86 37.46 28.58
N LYS A 161 -2.81 37.54 29.51
CA LYS A 161 -2.71 38.34 30.75
C LYS A 161 -3.37 37.62 31.92
N ASN A 162 -2.93 37.91 33.14
CA ASN A 162 -3.59 37.42 34.36
C ASN A 162 -4.84 38.25 34.70
N ALA A 163 -5.49 37.93 35.83
CA ALA A 163 -6.71 38.60 36.29
C ALA A 163 -6.54 40.10 36.56
N VAL A 164 -5.33 40.55 36.91
CA VAL A 164 -5.01 41.98 37.15
C VAL A 164 -4.51 42.70 35.89
N GLY A 165 -4.48 42.02 34.75
CA GLY A 165 -4.12 42.60 33.45
C GLY A 165 -2.63 42.54 33.09
N THR A 166 -1.79 41.94 33.93
CA THR A 166 -0.35 41.78 33.67
C THR A 166 -0.10 40.66 32.67
N GLY A 167 0.60 40.97 31.57
CA GLY A 167 1.05 40.01 30.57
C GLY A 167 2.48 39.51 30.80
N LEU A 168 2.99 38.72 29.85
CA LEU A 168 4.40 38.32 29.83
C LEU A 168 5.32 39.55 29.69
N ALA A 169 6.41 39.58 30.47
CA ALA A 169 7.40 40.66 30.44
C ALA A 169 8.18 40.75 29.11
N SER A 170 8.36 39.62 28.43
CA SER A 170 8.98 39.50 27.12
C SER A 170 8.26 38.43 26.29
N ALA A 171 8.45 38.47 24.96
CA ALA A 171 7.93 37.41 24.11
C ALA A 171 8.61 36.09 24.47
N TYR A 172 7.83 35.03 24.60
CA TYR A 172 8.36 33.70 24.90
C TYR A 172 8.45 32.87 23.62
N THR A 173 9.62 32.27 23.39
CA THR A 173 9.84 31.37 22.26
C THR A 173 10.58 30.12 22.69
N PHE A 174 10.18 28.99 22.12
CA PHE A 174 10.86 27.71 22.28
C PHE A 174 10.65 26.86 21.03
N SER A 175 11.52 25.87 20.85
CA SER A 175 11.44 24.94 19.73
C SER A 175 11.36 23.49 20.18
N PHE A 176 10.88 22.62 19.31
CA PHE A 176 10.93 21.17 19.44
C PHE A 176 11.06 20.53 18.05
N THR A 177 11.50 19.29 17.98
CA THR A 177 11.71 18.56 16.72
C THR A 177 10.86 17.29 16.71
N THR A 178 10.11 17.11 15.63
CA THR A 178 9.30 15.90 15.44
C THR A 178 10.16 14.66 15.21
N VAL A 179 9.56 13.48 15.38
CA VAL A 179 10.19 12.19 15.12
C VAL A 179 10.81 12.14 13.73
N ALA A 180 11.99 11.53 13.63
CA ALA A 180 12.65 11.31 12.36
C ALA A 180 11.73 10.50 11.42
N ALA A 181 11.79 10.79 10.12
CA ALA A 181 11.15 9.91 9.15
C ALA A 181 11.77 8.52 9.28
N LEU A 182 10.94 7.48 9.33
CA LEU A 182 11.44 6.12 9.23
C LEU A 182 12.24 6.00 7.91
N PRO A 183 13.39 5.30 7.92
CA PRO A 183 14.11 5.04 6.68
C PRO A 183 13.16 4.32 5.71
N PRO A 184 13.23 4.63 4.40
CA PRO A 184 12.45 3.90 3.41
C PRO A 184 12.77 2.41 3.54
N VAL A 185 11.72 1.58 3.64
CA VAL A 185 11.87 0.13 3.70
C VAL A 185 12.60 -0.31 2.43
N PRO A 186 13.75 -1.01 2.53
CA PRO A 186 14.48 -1.42 1.35
C PRO A 186 13.60 -2.33 0.47
N PRO A 187 13.60 -2.12 -0.85
CA PRO A 187 12.94 -3.00 -1.81
C PRO A 187 13.21 -4.50 -1.57
N VAL A 188 12.17 -5.30 -1.35
CA VAL A 188 12.33 -6.75 -1.18
C VAL A 188 12.61 -7.40 -2.53
N SER A 189 13.64 -8.25 -2.58
CA SER A 189 13.95 -9.01 -3.79
C SER A 189 12.89 -10.09 -4.08
N PRO A 190 12.57 -10.35 -5.36
CA PRO A 190 11.66 -11.42 -5.74
C PRO A 190 12.08 -12.78 -5.16
N GLN A 191 11.10 -13.56 -4.73
CA GLN A 191 11.30 -14.86 -4.08
C GLN A 191 10.77 -16.01 -4.93
N GLY A 192 11.25 -17.24 -4.65
CA GLY A 192 10.74 -18.45 -5.30
C GLY A 192 11.00 -18.51 -6.81
N LEU A 193 12.06 -17.85 -7.28
CA LEU A 193 12.53 -18.01 -8.65
C LEU A 193 12.84 -19.48 -8.94
N ARG A 194 12.19 -20.02 -9.96
CA ARG A 194 12.33 -21.40 -10.41
C ARG A 194 12.37 -21.48 -11.92
N VAL A 195 12.99 -22.54 -12.41
CA VAL A 195 12.90 -22.96 -13.82
C VAL A 195 11.71 -23.90 -13.93
N VAL A 196 10.84 -23.65 -14.90
CA VAL A 196 9.72 -24.53 -15.22
C VAL A 196 10.06 -25.27 -16.51
N LEU A 197 9.98 -26.61 -16.44
CA LEU A 197 10.54 -27.52 -17.43
C LEU A 197 10.07 -27.22 -18.87
N ASN A 198 11.05 -26.91 -19.71
CA ASN A 198 10.94 -26.89 -21.16
C ASN A 198 12.34 -27.16 -21.75
N GLU A 199 12.43 -28.08 -22.71
CA GLU A 199 13.69 -28.55 -23.29
C GLU A 199 14.14 -27.70 -24.50
N GLU A 200 13.30 -26.77 -24.99
CA GLU A 200 13.61 -25.91 -26.16
C GLU A 200 13.86 -24.44 -25.81
N LEU A 201 13.44 -23.97 -24.63
CA LEU A 201 13.71 -22.63 -24.10
C LEU A 201 13.70 -22.64 -22.57
N ILE A 202 14.37 -21.68 -21.93
CA ILE A 202 14.37 -21.57 -20.46
C ILE A 202 13.16 -20.73 -20.05
N HIS A 203 12.18 -21.35 -19.39
CA HIS A 203 11.02 -20.66 -18.78
C HIS A 203 11.27 -20.44 -17.29
N LEU A 204 11.18 -19.19 -16.85
CA LEU A 204 11.36 -18.78 -15.47
C LEU A 204 10.03 -18.34 -14.89
N GLU A 205 9.78 -18.71 -13.64
CA GLU A 205 8.67 -18.22 -12.84
C GLU A 205 9.16 -17.82 -11.45
N TRP A 206 8.52 -16.83 -10.82
CA TRP A 206 8.79 -16.45 -9.44
C TRP A 206 7.50 -16.10 -8.69
N THR A 207 7.61 -15.88 -7.39
CA THR A 207 6.50 -15.42 -6.56
C THR A 207 6.38 -13.90 -6.71
N PRO A 208 5.20 -13.35 -7.09
CA PRO A 208 4.99 -11.91 -7.11
C PRO A 208 5.29 -11.24 -5.77
N ASN A 209 5.94 -10.09 -5.82
CA ASN A 209 6.00 -9.16 -4.71
C ASN A 209 4.60 -8.68 -4.32
N THR A 210 4.37 -8.45 -3.02
CA THR A 210 3.07 -8.01 -2.48
C THR A 210 2.99 -6.49 -2.32
N GLU A 211 4.11 -5.79 -2.41
CA GLU A 211 4.18 -4.34 -2.28
C GLU A 211 3.48 -3.65 -3.46
N THR A 212 2.53 -2.77 -3.15
CA THR A 212 1.75 -2.03 -4.14
C THR A 212 2.58 -1.04 -4.97
N SER A 213 3.81 -0.75 -4.53
CA SER A 213 4.76 0.12 -5.22
C SER A 213 5.55 -0.58 -6.33
N VAL A 214 5.46 -1.90 -6.46
CA VAL A 214 6.14 -2.66 -7.53
C VAL A 214 5.38 -2.49 -8.84
N THR A 215 6.07 -1.99 -9.87
CA THR A 215 5.54 -1.70 -11.20
C THR A 215 5.97 -2.72 -12.26
N GLY A 216 6.96 -3.56 -11.96
CA GLY A 216 7.35 -4.66 -12.83
C GLY A 216 8.62 -5.37 -12.36
N TYR A 217 9.21 -6.18 -13.25
CA TYR A 217 10.40 -6.99 -12.97
C TYR A 217 11.44 -6.88 -14.08
N ASN A 218 12.71 -7.01 -13.72
CA ASN A 218 13.81 -7.17 -14.68
C ASN A 218 14.51 -8.50 -14.48
N ILE A 219 14.89 -9.12 -15.59
CA ILE A 219 15.55 -10.42 -15.62
C ILE A 219 16.99 -10.24 -16.03
N TYR A 220 17.87 -10.86 -15.26
CA TYR A 220 19.31 -10.84 -15.50
C TYR A 220 19.79 -12.27 -15.68
N ARG A 221 20.73 -12.43 -16.62
CA ARG A 221 21.37 -13.71 -16.94
C ARG A 221 22.87 -13.54 -17.04
N ARG A 222 23.63 -14.48 -16.49
CA ARG A 222 25.06 -14.64 -16.76
C ARG A 222 25.37 -16.08 -17.11
N ILE A 223 26.49 -16.28 -17.78
CA ILE A 223 27.06 -17.62 -17.99
C ILE A 223 27.64 -18.10 -16.66
N LYS A 224 27.43 -19.36 -16.31
CA LYS A 224 27.99 -19.96 -15.10
C LYS A 224 29.52 -19.90 -15.17
N GLY A 225 30.12 -19.25 -14.18
CA GLY A 225 31.56 -18.99 -14.14
C GLY A 225 32.00 -17.61 -14.63
N THR A 226 31.07 -16.74 -15.09
CA THR A 226 31.37 -15.33 -15.38
C THR A 226 30.73 -14.40 -14.36
N ASP A 227 31.30 -13.20 -14.15
CA ASP A 227 30.84 -12.28 -13.10
C ASP A 227 29.70 -11.34 -13.55
N ASN A 228 29.60 -11.08 -14.85
CA ASN A 228 28.73 -10.02 -15.37
C ASN A 228 27.38 -10.57 -15.85
N SER A 229 26.31 -10.12 -15.20
CA SER A 229 24.94 -10.38 -15.63
C SER A 229 24.46 -9.36 -16.66
N VAL A 230 23.78 -9.83 -17.71
CA VAL A 230 23.14 -9.01 -18.74
C VAL A 230 21.63 -8.98 -18.49
N LYS A 231 21.02 -7.80 -18.60
CA LYS A 231 19.56 -7.63 -18.55
C LYS A 231 18.92 -8.16 -19.84
N LEU A 232 17.89 -8.98 -19.72
CA LEU A 232 17.27 -9.66 -20.87
C LEU A 232 16.03 -8.96 -21.42
N ASN A 233 15.26 -8.27 -20.58
CA ASN A 233 14.03 -7.59 -20.99
C ASN A 233 14.29 -6.10 -21.27
N ALA A 234 13.78 -5.59 -22.40
CA ALA A 234 13.89 -4.15 -22.73
C ALA A 234 12.88 -3.29 -21.94
N VAL A 235 11.70 -3.83 -21.68
CA VAL A 235 10.62 -3.20 -20.89
C VAL A 235 10.37 -4.05 -19.64
N PRO A 236 10.11 -3.44 -18.46
CA PRO A 236 9.80 -4.18 -17.24
C PRO A 236 8.62 -5.16 -17.44
N LEU A 237 8.77 -6.37 -16.92
CA LEU A 237 7.74 -7.41 -17.00
C LEU A 237 6.67 -7.14 -15.95
N THR A 238 5.39 -7.18 -16.33
CA THR A 238 4.26 -6.97 -15.40
C THR A 238 3.69 -8.27 -14.83
N VAL A 239 4.25 -9.42 -15.25
CA VAL A 239 3.88 -10.76 -14.80
C VAL A 239 5.11 -11.50 -14.28
N PRO A 240 4.95 -12.44 -13.34
CA PRO A 240 6.08 -13.07 -12.64
C PRO A 240 6.68 -14.25 -13.42
N GLN A 241 6.87 -14.08 -14.73
CA GLN A 241 7.40 -15.12 -15.62
C GLN A 241 8.18 -14.54 -16.81
N TYR A 242 9.14 -15.32 -17.33
CA TYR A 242 9.97 -14.93 -18.48
C TYR A 242 10.44 -16.13 -19.29
N GLN A 243 10.42 -15.99 -20.63
CA GLN A 243 10.97 -17.00 -21.56
C GLN A 243 12.26 -16.49 -22.18
N ASP A 244 13.35 -17.21 -21.97
CA ASP A 244 14.61 -16.97 -22.64
C ASP A 244 14.73 -17.83 -23.90
N THR A 245 14.38 -17.22 -25.04
CA THR A 245 14.48 -17.84 -26.37
C THR A 245 15.87 -17.70 -27.00
N ASN A 246 16.80 -17.00 -26.34
CA ASN A 246 18.14 -16.71 -26.88
C ASN A 246 19.23 -17.51 -26.16
N ALA A 247 18.87 -18.33 -25.18
CA ALA A 247 19.77 -19.28 -24.53
C ALA A 247 20.36 -20.23 -25.58
N GLN A 248 21.65 -20.55 -25.45
CA GLN A 248 22.34 -21.48 -26.35
C GLN A 248 22.40 -22.88 -25.74
N PRO A 249 22.26 -23.97 -26.53
CA PRO A 249 22.48 -25.33 -26.06
C PRO A 249 23.89 -25.51 -25.48
N LYS A 250 24.03 -26.40 -24.47
CA LYS A 250 25.29 -26.67 -23.72
C LYS A 250 25.78 -25.55 -22.80
N GLU A 251 25.22 -24.35 -22.90
CA GLU A 251 25.57 -23.24 -22.01
C GLU A 251 24.77 -23.34 -20.71
N VAL A 252 25.46 -23.20 -19.58
CA VAL A 252 24.81 -23.16 -18.27
C VAL A 252 24.69 -21.72 -17.83
N TYR A 253 23.48 -21.27 -17.56
CA TYR A 253 23.19 -19.91 -17.17
C TYR A 253 22.77 -19.83 -15.71
N LEU A 254 23.07 -18.68 -15.09
CA LEU A 254 22.54 -18.28 -13.79
C LEU A 254 21.61 -17.09 -14.00
N TYR A 255 20.37 -17.23 -13.53
CA TYR A 255 19.32 -16.23 -13.66
C TYR A 255 18.97 -15.63 -12.31
N CYS A 256 18.69 -14.33 -12.30
CA CYS A 256 18.09 -13.66 -11.15
C CYS A 256 17.11 -12.58 -11.61
N VAL A 257 16.22 -12.19 -10.70
CA VAL A 257 15.15 -11.22 -10.95
C VAL A 257 15.27 -10.07 -9.96
N THR A 258 14.99 -8.85 -10.40
CA THR A 258 14.76 -7.69 -9.52
C THR A 258 13.32 -7.21 -9.67
N ALA A 259 12.76 -6.68 -8.59
CA ALA A 259 11.51 -5.92 -8.63
C ALA A 259 11.82 -4.45 -8.93
N LEU A 260 11.05 -3.83 -9.81
CA LEU A 260 11.11 -2.41 -10.15
C LEU A 260 9.98 -1.67 -9.42
N TYR A 261 10.33 -0.56 -8.77
CA TYR A 261 9.39 0.23 -7.99
C TYR A 261 8.95 1.48 -8.76
N GLN A 262 7.84 2.10 -8.36
CA GLN A 262 7.32 3.32 -8.98
C GLN A 262 8.33 4.49 -9.00
N SER A 263 9.28 4.51 -8.05
CA SER A 263 10.39 5.46 -8.02
C SER A 263 11.44 5.26 -9.12
N GLY A 264 11.39 4.13 -9.84
CA GLY A 264 12.42 3.69 -10.77
C GLY A 264 13.56 2.91 -10.13
N THR A 265 13.54 2.71 -8.81
CA THR A 265 14.56 1.95 -8.08
C THR A 265 14.32 0.45 -8.24
N GLU A 266 15.40 -0.31 -8.42
CA GLU A 266 15.35 -1.78 -8.41
C GLU A 266 15.69 -2.35 -7.03
N SER A 267 15.09 -3.50 -6.71
CA SER A 267 15.50 -4.30 -5.57
C SER A 267 16.90 -4.89 -5.76
N SER A 268 17.45 -5.44 -4.67
CA SER A 268 18.50 -6.44 -4.79
C SER A 268 18.04 -7.59 -5.70
N LYS A 269 19.00 -8.26 -6.35
CA LYS A 269 18.73 -9.48 -7.13
C LYS A 269 18.17 -10.58 -6.22
N SER A 270 17.25 -11.38 -6.74
CA SER A 270 16.82 -12.64 -6.12
C SER A 270 18.02 -13.59 -5.95
N ALA A 271 17.80 -14.68 -5.21
CA ALA A 271 18.70 -15.83 -5.32
C ALA A 271 18.82 -16.25 -6.79
N GLU A 272 20.02 -16.67 -7.18
CA GLU A 272 20.26 -17.17 -8.53
C GLU A 272 19.68 -18.56 -8.68
N ILE A 273 19.09 -18.84 -9.85
CA ILE A 273 18.74 -20.20 -10.26
C ILE A 273 19.59 -20.60 -11.47
N GLU A 274 20.10 -21.82 -11.42
CA GLU A 274 20.82 -22.41 -12.54
C GLU A 274 19.83 -23.01 -13.54
N ALA A 275 20.04 -22.69 -14.82
CA ALA A 275 19.31 -23.32 -15.90
C ALA A 275 20.21 -23.48 -17.11
N ALA A 276 20.11 -24.63 -17.76
CA ALA A 276 20.70 -24.89 -19.06
C ALA A 276 19.59 -25.37 -19.98
N LEU A 277 19.69 -25.03 -21.26
CA LEU A 277 18.97 -25.78 -22.28
C LEU A 277 19.53 -27.19 -22.22
N ALA A 278 18.66 -28.17 -21.94
CA ALA A 278 19.06 -29.56 -21.95
C ALA A 278 19.70 -29.85 -23.30
N VAL A 279 20.98 -30.25 -23.27
CA VAL A 279 21.45 -31.13 -24.33
C VAL A 279 20.55 -32.35 -24.24
N VAL A 280 20.10 -32.87 -25.38
CA VAL A 280 19.40 -34.15 -25.48
C VAL A 280 20.29 -35.26 -24.89
N GLU A 281 20.41 -35.34 -23.57
CA GLU A 281 20.71 -36.58 -22.86
C GLU A 281 19.39 -37.34 -22.84
N ALA A 282 19.44 -38.59 -23.30
CA ALA A 282 18.29 -39.40 -23.66
C ALA A 282 17.08 -39.19 -22.72
N ILE A 283 16.03 -38.55 -23.24
CA ILE A 283 14.73 -38.42 -22.58
C ILE A 283 14.37 -39.79 -22.02
N LYS A 284 14.20 -39.86 -20.70
CA LYS A 284 13.78 -41.11 -20.05
C LYS A 284 12.42 -41.47 -20.63
N ALA A 285 12.39 -42.52 -21.45
CA ALA A 285 11.17 -42.99 -22.08
C ALA A 285 10.09 -43.22 -21.01
N PRO A 286 8.83 -42.81 -21.27
CA PRO A 286 7.75 -43.02 -20.31
C PRO A 286 7.63 -44.48 -19.92
N SER A 287 7.54 -44.76 -18.62
CA SER A 287 7.54 -46.12 -18.08
C SER A 287 6.29 -46.94 -18.40
N ASP A 288 5.21 -46.27 -18.82
CA ASP A 288 3.89 -46.83 -19.10
C ASP A 288 3.56 -46.88 -20.60
N ILE A 289 4.57 -46.72 -21.47
CA ILE A 289 4.42 -46.91 -22.91
C ILE A 289 5.11 -48.23 -23.32
N PRO A 290 4.34 -49.26 -23.72
CA PRO A 290 4.90 -50.49 -24.27
C PRO A 290 5.81 -50.23 -25.47
N ALA A 291 6.88 -51.01 -25.62
CA ALA A 291 7.86 -50.85 -26.69
C ALA A 291 7.25 -51.00 -28.10
N ASP A 292 6.18 -51.79 -28.21
CA ASP A 292 5.42 -52.10 -29.42
C ASP A 292 4.15 -51.25 -29.59
N ALA A 293 3.92 -50.26 -28.72
CA ALA A 293 2.75 -49.39 -28.84
C ALA A 293 2.80 -48.57 -30.15
N PRO A 294 1.72 -48.55 -30.96
CA PRO A 294 1.73 -47.91 -32.27
C PRO A 294 1.95 -46.39 -32.19
N TYR A 295 1.58 -45.76 -31.08
CA TYR A 295 1.77 -44.32 -30.81
C TYR A 295 3.13 -43.99 -30.17
N LYS A 296 4.01 -44.98 -29.90
CA LYS A 296 5.27 -44.77 -29.16
C LYS A 296 6.17 -43.75 -29.86
N THR A 297 6.37 -43.89 -31.17
CA THR A 297 7.23 -42.97 -31.95
C THR A 297 6.70 -41.55 -31.92
N ALA A 298 5.37 -41.38 -32.06
CA ALA A 298 4.73 -40.08 -31.97
C ALA A 298 4.93 -39.44 -30.60
N VAL A 299 4.70 -40.21 -29.52
CA VAL A 299 4.91 -39.74 -28.16
C VAL A 299 6.36 -39.37 -27.89
N ASP A 300 7.33 -40.21 -28.27
CA ASP A 300 8.76 -39.94 -28.07
C ASP A 300 9.17 -38.63 -28.76
N LYS A 301 8.75 -38.41 -30.02
CA LYS A 301 9.04 -37.19 -30.77
C LYS A 301 8.42 -35.95 -30.12
N LEU A 302 7.17 -36.05 -29.67
CA LEU A 302 6.45 -34.92 -29.10
C LEU A 302 6.89 -34.59 -27.67
N ILE A 303 7.36 -35.57 -26.90
CA ILE A 303 8.06 -35.32 -25.65
C ILE A 303 9.38 -34.61 -25.94
N ALA A 304 10.14 -35.06 -26.95
CA ALA A 304 11.40 -34.42 -27.34
C ALA A 304 11.26 -32.99 -27.84
N LYS A 305 10.07 -32.60 -28.27
CA LYS A 305 9.71 -31.21 -28.63
C LYS A 305 9.11 -30.40 -27.48
N GLY A 306 9.05 -30.95 -26.26
CA GLY A 306 8.37 -30.33 -25.12
C GLY A 306 6.85 -30.18 -25.28
N SER A 307 6.27 -30.70 -26.37
CA SER A 307 4.84 -30.61 -26.68
C SER A 307 4.00 -31.40 -25.68
N PHE A 308 4.52 -32.55 -25.26
CA PHE A 308 3.97 -33.33 -24.17
C PHE A 308 4.98 -33.44 -23.03
N SER A 309 4.46 -33.51 -21.80
CA SER A 309 5.27 -33.71 -20.60
C SER A 309 5.02 -35.09 -19.99
N ILE A 310 6.08 -35.69 -19.46
CA ILE A 310 6.03 -36.85 -18.57
C ILE A 310 5.74 -36.34 -17.16
N SER A 311 4.89 -37.03 -16.43
CA SER A 311 4.59 -36.68 -15.04
C SER A 311 5.74 -37.05 -14.10
N ALA A 312 5.73 -36.51 -12.88
CA ALA A 312 6.85 -36.67 -11.93
C ALA A 312 7.13 -38.14 -11.55
N ASP A 313 6.16 -39.04 -11.69
CA ASP A 313 6.33 -40.48 -11.45
C ASP A 313 6.94 -41.24 -12.64
N GLY A 314 7.26 -40.54 -13.73
CA GLY A 314 7.85 -41.12 -14.94
C GLY A 314 6.82 -41.73 -15.92
N LYS A 315 5.53 -41.39 -15.81
CA LYS A 315 4.46 -41.88 -16.70
C LYS A 315 3.92 -40.82 -17.65
N PHE A 316 3.47 -41.26 -18.82
CA PHE A 316 2.82 -40.44 -19.85
C PHE A 316 1.30 -40.45 -19.75
N TYR A 317 0.69 -41.50 -19.20
CA TYR A 317 -0.76 -41.72 -19.11
C TYR A 317 -1.47 -41.76 -20.47
N PRO A 318 -1.15 -42.73 -21.35
CA PRO A 318 -1.64 -42.76 -22.73
C PRO A 318 -3.17 -42.81 -22.86
N ASP A 319 -3.85 -43.51 -21.95
CA ASP A 319 -5.31 -43.70 -21.98
C ASP A 319 -6.10 -42.57 -21.31
N LYS A 320 -5.44 -41.64 -20.63
CA LYS A 320 -6.11 -40.51 -19.99
C LYS A 320 -6.54 -39.50 -21.05
N ASN A 321 -7.76 -38.99 -20.95
CA ASN A 321 -8.23 -37.91 -21.81
C ASN A 321 -7.41 -36.63 -21.59
N ILE A 322 -7.10 -35.94 -22.69
CA ILE A 322 -6.31 -34.70 -22.66
C ILE A 322 -7.22 -33.47 -22.50
N SER A 323 -6.82 -32.53 -21.65
CA SER A 323 -7.52 -31.25 -21.51
C SER A 323 -7.25 -30.32 -22.70
N ARG A 324 -8.14 -29.34 -22.89
CA ARG A 324 -7.97 -28.31 -23.92
C ARG A 324 -6.72 -27.46 -23.72
N ALA A 325 -6.32 -27.17 -22.48
CA ALA A 325 -5.08 -26.45 -22.20
C ALA A 325 -3.82 -27.28 -22.52
N GLU A 326 -3.82 -28.58 -22.21
CA GLU A 326 -2.70 -29.47 -22.56
C GLU A 326 -2.57 -29.61 -24.07
N PHE A 327 -3.69 -29.78 -24.78
CA PHE A 327 -3.70 -29.84 -26.23
C PHE A 327 -3.23 -28.51 -26.86
N ALA A 328 -3.65 -27.36 -26.30
CA ALA A 328 -3.20 -26.04 -26.74
C ALA A 328 -1.68 -25.86 -26.56
N LYS A 329 -1.13 -26.29 -25.42
CA LYS A 329 0.32 -26.30 -25.21
C LYS A 329 1.01 -27.13 -26.27
N ALA A 330 0.55 -28.36 -26.51
CA ALA A 330 1.15 -29.26 -27.50
C ALA A 330 1.15 -28.65 -28.91
N VAL A 331 0.01 -28.11 -29.35
CA VAL A 331 -0.12 -27.45 -30.66
C VAL A 331 0.78 -26.23 -30.77
N TYR A 332 0.91 -25.43 -29.71
CA TYR A 332 1.82 -24.28 -29.71
C TYR A 332 3.28 -24.69 -29.96
N PHE A 333 3.77 -25.73 -29.27
CA PHE A 333 5.13 -26.22 -29.47
C PHE A 333 5.36 -26.79 -30.88
N ILE A 334 4.35 -27.47 -31.44
CA ILE A 334 4.38 -27.99 -32.81
C ILE A 334 4.50 -26.87 -33.84
N MET A 335 3.72 -25.81 -33.67
CA MET A 335 3.73 -24.67 -34.59
C MET A 335 4.99 -23.81 -34.45
N GLY A 336 5.55 -23.75 -33.25
CA GLY A 336 6.53 -22.74 -32.88
C GLY A 336 5.92 -21.33 -32.86
N GLY A 337 6.56 -20.40 -32.16
CA GLY A 337 6.11 -19.01 -32.15
C GLY A 337 6.53 -18.24 -30.91
N LYS A 338 6.01 -17.01 -30.80
CA LYS A 338 6.17 -16.15 -29.64
C LYS A 338 4.88 -16.18 -28.82
N LEU A 339 4.97 -16.53 -27.54
CA LEU A 339 3.83 -16.40 -26.64
C LEU A 339 3.33 -14.96 -26.61
N THR A 340 2.01 -14.84 -26.62
CA THR A 340 1.30 -13.56 -26.55
C THR A 340 0.55 -13.45 -25.23
N SER A 341 0.44 -12.21 -24.74
CA SER A 341 -0.40 -11.87 -23.60
C SER A 341 -1.11 -10.58 -23.98
N PRO A 342 -2.37 -10.65 -24.45
CA PRO A 342 -3.08 -9.45 -24.85
C PRO A 342 -3.32 -8.56 -23.63
N THR A 343 -3.34 -7.25 -23.85
CA THR A 343 -3.62 -6.25 -22.81
C THR A 343 -5.01 -6.41 -22.20
N LYS A 344 -5.92 -7.07 -22.92
CA LYS A 344 -7.24 -7.48 -22.45
C LYS A 344 -7.42 -8.97 -22.74
N ALA A 345 -7.74 -9.75 -21.72
CA ALA A 345 -8.03 -11.17 -21.86
C ALA A 345 -9.20 -11.40 -22.84
N THR A 346 -9.04 -12.38 -23.74
CA THR A 346 -10.06 -12.77 -24.72
C THR A 346 -11.13 -13.65 -24.07
N PHE A 347 -10.69 -14.56 -23.21
CA PHE A 347 -11.52 -15.59 -22.59
C PHE A 347 -11.96 -15.20 -21.18
N LYS A 348 -13.26 -15.27 -20.91
CA LYS A 348 -13.85 -14.86 -19.62
C LYS A 348 -13.57 -15.84 -18.47
N ASP A 349 -13.33 -17.11 -18.81
CA ASP A 349 -13.14 -18.22 -17.87
C ASP A 349 -11.67 -18.62 -17.69
N LEU A 350 -10.74 -17.88 -18.30
CA LEU A 350 -9.32 -18.20 -18.24
C LEU A 350 -8.55 -17.10 -17.50
N SER A 351 -8.22 -17.39 -16.25
CA SER A 351 -7.39 -16.51 -15.41
C SER A 351 -6.03 -16.27 -16.06
N THR A 352 -5.50 -15.05 -15.98
CA THR A 352 -4.13 -14.70 -16.41
C THR A 352 -3.04 -15.46 -15.65
N GLN A 353 -3.38 -16.04 -14.50
CA GLN A 353 -2.50 -16.89 -13.69
C GLN A 353 -2.60 -18.37 -14.04
N HIS A 354 -3.55 -18.77 -14.90
CA HIS A 354 -3.66 -20.16 -15.34
C HIS A 354 -2.49 -20.51 -16.27
N TRP A 355 -1.82 -21.63 -16.05
CA TRP A 355 -0.65 -22.05 -16.85
C TRP A 355 -0.96 -22.16 -18.35
N GLY A 356 -2.20 -22.49 -18.69
CA GLY A 356 -2.71 -22.56 -20.07
C GLY A 356 -3.02 -21.21 -20.73
N TYR A 357 -2.99 -20.09 -20.00
CA TYR A 357 -3.48 -18.78 -20.46
C TYR A 357 -2.77 -18.30 -21.73
N GLN A 358 -1.44 -18.24 -21.70
CA GLN A 358 -0.67 -17.71 -22.82
C GLN A 358 -0.76 -18.61 -24.06
N TYR A 359 -0.83 -19.93 -23.89
CA TYR A 359 -1.00 -20.86 -25.02
C TYR A 359 -2.37 -20.66 -25.70
N ALA A 360 -3.43 -20.54 -24.90
CA ALA A 360 -4.78 -20.30 -25.40
C ALA A 360 -4.87 -18.96 -26.15
N GLU A 361 -4.38 -17.87 -25.56
CA GLU A 361 -4.39 -16.54 -26.19
C GLU A 361 -3.54 -16.52 -27.47
N THR A 362 -2.40 -17.22 -27.48
CA THR A 362 -1.53 -17.31 -28.66
C THR A 362 -2.19 -18.08 -29.79
N LEU A 363 -2.75 -19.26 -29.54
CA LEU A 363 -3.45 -20.02 -30.59
C LEU A 363 -4.74 -19.34 -31.06
N ASN A 364 -5.39 -18.56 -30.19
CA ASN A 364 -6.49 -17.70 -30.59
C ASN A 364 -6.02 -16.61 -31.56
N SER A 365 -4.88 -15.95 -31.26
CA SER A 365 -4.29 -14.95 -32.13
C SER A 365 -3.89 -15.50 -33.52
N TYR A 366 -3.57 -16.80 -33.58
CA TYR A 366 -3.26 -17.51 -34.83
C TYR A 366 -4.52 -18.06 -35.55
N GLY A 367 -5.71 -17.91 -34.97
CA GLY A 367 -6.96 -18.47 -35.49
C GLY A 367 -7.08 -19.99 -35.35
N VAL A 368 -6.14 -20.64 -34.67
CA VAL A 368 -6.02 -22.10 -34.55
C VAL A 368 -6.98 -22.63 -33.50
N MET A 369 -7.07 -21.99 -32.34
CA MET A 369 -7.94 -22.41 -31.25
C MET A 369 -8.65 -21.21 -30.62
N VAL A 370 -9.83 -20.87 -31.17
CA VAL A 370 -10.53 -19.59 -30.93
C VAL A 370 -11.54 -19.61 -29.77
N GLY A 371 -11.55 -20.67 -28.95
CA GLY A 371 -12.53 -20.88 -27.88
C GLY A 371 -13.96 -21.10 -28.38
N TYR A 372 -14.94 -20.82 -27.51
CA TYR A 372 -16.37 -21.00 -27.77
C TYR A 372 -17.07 -19.66 -28.08
N PRO A 373 -18.26 -19.68 -28.72
CA PRO A 373 -19.02 -18.47 -29.05
C PRO A 373 -19.35 -17.56 -27.86
N ASP A 374 -19.47 -18.14 -26.66
CA ASP A 374 -19.75 -17.44 -25.39
C ASP A 374 -18.54 -16.68 -24.80
N LYS A 375 -17.40 -16.68 -25.50
CA LYS A 375 -16.09 -16.12 -25.07
C LYS A 375 -15.45 -16.91 -23.92
N THR A 376 -15.67 -18.22 -23.86
CA THR A 376 -14.95 -19.12 -22.96
C THR A 376 -13.92 -19.97 -23.70
N PHE A 377 -12.87 -20.42 -22.99
CA PHE A 377 -11.88 -21.37 -23.51
C PHE A 377 -12.08 -22.78 -22.95
N LYS A 378 -12.56 -22.91 -21.72
CA LYS A 378 -12.74 -24.15 -20.94
C LYS A 378 -11.46 -24.98 -20.86
N ALA A 379 -10.41 -24.38 -20.30
CA ALA A 379 -9.05 -24.92 -20.27
C ALA A 379 -8.96 -26.37 -19.75
N ASP A 380 -9.63 -26.67 -18.64
CA ASP A 380 -9.55 -27.98 -17.99
C ASP A 380 -10.56 -29.00 -18.54
N LYS A 381 -11.43 -28.58 -19.46
CA LYS A 381 -12.37 -29.49 -20.12
C LYS A 381 -11.58 -30.41 -21.06
N GLU A 382 -11.94 -31.68 -21.09
CA GLU A 382 -11.43 -32.63 -22.09
C GLU A 382 -11.77 -32.16 -23.52
N ILE A 383 -10.80 -32.29 -24.43
CA ILE A 383 -11.00 -31.91 -25.82
C ILE A 383 -11.68 -33.03 -26.61
N THR A 384 -12.64 -32.67 -27.45
CA THR A 384 -13.40 -33.60 -28.29
C THR A 384 -12.72 -33.86 -29.64
N ARG A 385 -13.05 -34.98 -30.28
CA ARG A 385 -12.56 -35.32 -31.63
C ARG A 385 -12.90 -34.26 -32.67
N ALA A 386 -14.08 -33.64 -32.60
CA ALA A 386 -14.48 -32.54 -33.49
C ALA A 386 -13.59 -31.30 -33.32
N GLU A 387 -13.24 -30.96 -32.08
CA GLU A 387 -12.35 -29.83 -31.78
C GLU A 387 -10.92 -30.10 -32.26
N VAL A 388 -10.42 -31.31 -32.07
CA VAL A 388 -9.12 -31.75 -32.62
C VAL A 388 -9.12 -31.65 -34.15
N ALA A 389 -10.15 -32.15 -34.83
CA ALA A 389 -10.25 -32.07 -36.29
C ALA A 389 -10.20 -30.62 -36.80
N LYS A 390 -10.94 -29.70 -36.14
CA LYS A 390 -10.87 -28.27 -36.48
C LYS A 390 -9.45 -27.74 -36.35
N VAL A 391 -8.75 -28.05 -35.26
CA VAL A 391 -7.39 -27.56 -35.01
C VAL A 391 -6.43 -28.11 -36.07
N VAL A 392 -6.44 -29.43 -36.32
CA VAL A 392 -5.54 -30.09 -37.28
C VAL A 392 -5.77 -29.58 -38.70
N ALA A 393 -7.03 -29.49 -39.14
CA ALA A 393 -7.36 -28.94 -40.45
C ALA A 393 -6.89 -27.49 -40.60
N THR A 394 -6.98 -26.69 -39.53
CA THR A 394 -6.49 -25.30 -39.54
C THR A 394 -4.97 -25.23 -39.63
N VAL A 395 -4.26 -26.00 -38.79
CA VAL A 395 -2.78 -26.01 -38.73
C VAL A 395 -2.20 -26.47 -40.06
N ARG A 396 -2.74 -27.55 -40.63
CA ARG A 396 -2.30 -28.12 -41.92
C ARG A 396 -2.84 -27.38 -43.15
N LYS A 397 -3.75 -26.42 -42.96
CA LYS A 397 -4.44 -25.70 -44.05
C LYS A 397 -5.08 -26.67 -45.06
N LEU A 398 -5.78 -27.69 -44.56
CA LEU A 398 -6.39 -28.70 -45.40
C LEU A 398 -7.52 -28.09 -46.26
N PRO A 399 -7.67 -28.51 -47.53
CA PRO A 399 -8.79 -28.10 -48.36
C PRO A 399 -10.10 -28.66 -47.81
N GLU A 400 -11.21 -27.98 -48.10
CA GLU A 400 -12.53 -28.51 -47.78
C GLU A 400 -12.78 -29.84 -48.50
N ALA A 401 -13.41 -30.78 -47.80
CA ALA A 401 -13.82 -32.06 -48.36
C ALA A 401 -15.28 -32.37 -47.97
N ALA A 402 -15.89 -33.28 -48.72
CA ALA A 402 -17.25 -33.75 -48.49
C ALA A 402 -17.25 -35.28 -48.35
N GLY A 403 -17.12 -35.74 -47.11
CA GLY A 403 -17.09 -37.15 -46.76
C GLY A 403 -18.48 -37.75 -46.55
N LYS A 404 -18.52 -39.09 -46.37
CA LYS A 404 -19.74 -39.89 -46.25
C LYS A 404 -19.96 -40.49 -44.85
N LEU A 405 -19.37 -39.90 -43.82
CA LEU A 405 -19.53 -40.34 -42.42
C LEU A 405 -20.97 -40.11 -41.94
N LYS A 406 -21.52 -41.08 -41.22
CA LYS A 406 -22.97 -41.15 -40.89
C LYS A 406 -23.40 -40.19 -39.79
N ASP A 407 -22.52 -39.87 -38.85
CA ASP A 407 -22.83 -39.23 -37.57
C ASP A 407 -22.38 -37.76 -37.47
N ILE A 408 -21.94 -37.16 -38.59
CA ILE A 408 -21.43 -35.78 -38.60
C ILE A 408 -22.34 -34.79 -39.34
N GLY A 409 -23.48 -35.22 -39.87
CA GLY A 409 -24.35 -34.39 -40.72
C GLY A 409 -24.80 -33.08 -40.07
N SER A 410 -25.07 -33.08 -38.76
CA SER A 410 -25.43 -31.90 -37.97
C SER A 410 -24.26 -31.31 -37.16
N SER A 411 -23.04 -31.85 -37.31
CA SER A 411 -21.87 -31.39 -36.56
C SER A 411 -21.37 -30.06 -37.11
N TRP A 412 -21.10 -29.10 -36.21
CA TRP A 412 -20.46 -27.84 -36.55
C TRP A 412 -19.06 -28.04 -37.16
N ALA A 413 -18.42 -29.18 -36.88
CA ALA A 413 -17.09 -29.50 -37.36
C ALA A 413 -17.10 -30.35 -38.65
N LYS A 414 -18.26 -30.56 -39.29
CA LYS A 414 -18.41 -31.50 -40.42
C LYS A 414 -17.33 -31.35 -41.50
N THR A 415 -17.12 -30.13 -42.00
CA THR A 415 -16.16 -29.86 -43.08
C THR A 415 -14.72 -30.09 -42.65
N PHE A 416 -14.37 -29.76 -41.40
CA PHE A 416 -13.04 -30.04 -40.85
C PHE A 416 -12.81 -31.54 -40.63
N ILE A 417 -13.83 -32.25 -40.16
CA ILE A 417 -13.77 -33.71 -39.99
C ILE A 417 -13.57 -34.38 -41.35
N ASP A 418 -14.37 -34.01 -42.35
CA ASP A 418 -14.24 -34.54 -43.70
C ASP A 418 -12.86 -34.26 -44.29
N ALA A 419 -12.34 -33.04 -44.13
CA ALA A 419 -11.01 -32.67 -44.60
C ALA A 419 -9.90 -33.49 -43.92
N CYS A 420 -9.97 -33.68 -42.61
CA CYS A 420 -9.02 -34.51 -41.88
C CYS A 420 -9.07 -35.98 -42.31
N VAL A 421 -10.26 -36.51 -42.58
CA VAL A 421 -10.44 -37.91 -43.01
C VAL A 421 -9.94 -38.12 -44.43
N GLU A 422 -10.26 -37.20 -45.35
CA GLU A 422 -9.76 -37.23 -46.73
C GLU A 422 -8.23 -37.12 -46.80
N ALA A 423 -7.64 -36.26 -45.96
CA ALA A 423 -6.19 -36.09 -45.88
C ALA A 423 -5.46 -37.21 -45.12
N GLY A 424 -6.18 -38.17 -44.54
CA GLY A 424 -5.62 -39.22 -43.68
C GLY A 424 -5.09 -38.71 -42.33
N ALA A 425 -5.40 -37.47 -41.95
CA ALA A 425 -4.96 -36.82 -40.72
C ALA A 425 -5.67 -37.39 -39.47
N MET A 426 -6.91 -37.84 -39.64
CA MET A 426 -7.70 -38.50 -38.61
C MET A 426 -8.55 -39.59 -39.27
N THR A 427 -8.78 -40.69 -38.58
CA THR A 427 -9.58 -41.80 -39.10
C THR A 427 -10.94 -41.89 -38.39
N GLY A 428 -11.95 -42.34 -39.14
CA GLY A 428 -13.23 -42.78 -38.59
C GLY A 428 -13.17 -44.22 -38.07
N TYR A 429 -14.29 -44.69 -37.52
CA TYR A 429 -14.47 -46.07 -37.08
C TYR A 429 -14.97 -46.97 -38.22
N SER A 430 -14.80 -48.28 -38.06
CA SER A 430 -15.18 -49.29 -39.05
C SER A 430 -16.69 -49.34 -39.36
N ASP A 431 -17.52 -48.76 -38.51
CA ASP A 431 -18.98 -48.63 -38.68
C ASP A 431 -19.42 -47.42 -39.53
N ASN A 432 -18.45 -46.67 -40.09
CA ASN A 432 -18.60 -45.38 -40.80
C ASN A 432 -19.05 -44.21 -39.91
N THR A 433 -18.66 -44.22 -38.63
CA THR A 433 -18.85 -43.09 -37.70
C THR A 433 -17.53 -42.38 -37.39
N PHE A 434 -17.59 -41.15 -36.89
CA PHE A 434 -16.44 -40.40 -36.41
C PHE A 434 -16.46 -40.13 -34.91
N LYS A 435 -17.65 -40.15 -34.28
CA LYS A 435 -17.93 -39.82 -32.88
C LYS A 435 -17.40 -38.44 -32.49
N PRO A 436 -17.94 -37.36 -33.10
CA PRO A 436 -17.40 -36.00 -32.97
C PRO A 436 -17.30 -35.50 -31.53
N ASP A 437 -18.23 -35.90 -30.66
CA ASP A 437 -18.29 -35.45 -29.26
C ASP A 437 -17.47 -36.32 -28.29
N LYS A 438 -16.85 -37.41 -28.76
CA LYS A 438 -16.01 -38.26 -27.91
C LYS A 438 -14.73 -37.49 -27.54
N SER A 439 -14.35 -37.53 -26.26
CA SER A 439 -13.04 -37.05 -25.78
C SER A 439 -11.89 -37.84 -26.40
N VAL A 440 -10.73 -37.18 -26.52
CA VAL A 440 -9.51 -37.75 -27.09
C VAL A 440 -8.51 -38.10 -25.99
N THR A 441 -7.91 -39.30 -26.06
CA THR A 441 -6.85 -39.70 -25.13
C THR A 441 -5.53 -39.01 -25.44
N ARG A 442 -4.60 -38.97 -24.48
CA ARG A 442 -3.26 -38.40 -24.70
C ARG A 442 -2.49 -39.14 -25.80
N ALA A 443 -2.65 -40.46 -25.91
CA ALA A 443 -2.07 -41.24 -27.01
C ALA A 443 -2.70 -40.92 -28.37
N GLU A 444 -4.05 -40.85 -28.44
CA GLU A 444 -4.75 -40.46 -29.67
C GLU A 444 -4.35 -39.04 -30.10
N ALA A 445 -4.20 -38.10 -29.16
CA ALA A 445 -3.76 -36.74 -29.44
C ALA A 445 -2.32 -36.69 -29.94
N ALA A 446 -1.40 -37.47 -29.35
CA ALA A 446 -0.02 -37.55 -29.81
C ALA A 446 0.09 -38.09 -31.24
N ASP A 447 -0.66 -39.14 -31.56
CA ASP A 447 -0.69 -39.73 -32.91
C ASP A 447 -1.15 -38.72 -33.97
N VAL A 448 -2.28 -38.04 -33.70
CA VAL A 448 -2.83 -37.03 -34.62
C VAL A 448 -1.90 -35.82 -34.78
N LEU A 449 -1.22 -35.42 -33.70
CA LEU A 449 -0.31 -34.27 -33.71
C LEU A 449 1.04 -34.58 -34.36
N GLU A 450 1.51 -35.83 -34.32
CA GLU A 450 2.69 -36.24 -35.08
C GLU A 450 2.42 -36.22 -36.58
N ASP A 451 1.23 -36.60 -37.02
CA ASP A 451 0.87 -36.45 -38.44
C ASP A 451 0.75 -34.98 -38.86
N ALA A 452 0.32 -34.10 -37.95
CA ALA A 452 0.31 -32.66 -38.20
C ALA A 452 1.71 -32.02 -38.33
N LEU A 453 2.78 -32.74 -37.96
CA LEU A 453 4.17 -32.33 -38.19
C LEU A 453 4.71 -32.70 -39.59
N LYS A 454 3.97 -33.50 -40.38
CA LYS A 454 4.34 -33.85 -41.75
C LYS A 454 3.82 -32.81 -42.73
#